data_AF-A0A1F4XM40-F1
#
_entry.id   AF-A0A1F4XM40-F1
#
_cell.length_a   1.000
_cell.length_b   1.000
_cell.length_c   1.000
_cell.angle_alpha   90.00
_cell.angle_beta   90.00
_cell.angle_gamma   90.00
#
_symmetry.space_group_name_H-M   'P 1'
#
loop_
_entity.id
_entity.type
_entity.pdbx_description
1 polymer ?
#
loop_
_entity_poly.entity_id
_entity_poly.type
_entity_poly.pdbx_seq_one_letter_code
_entity_poly.pdbx_strand_id
1 'polypeptide(L)'
;MYEICQIARELLTGENAVARVIARPFVGKPGSFKRTDRRKDFSLPPPEETILDILQKKGVKVVGIGKIQDLFAGRGITRSIHTVDNQDAMDKLTQTLKEEKEGLIFINLVDFDMVWGHRNDVQGFAKGLEDFDRGLEEVLDLLQTYDVLIITADHGCDPTTPSTDHSREYVPLLVFGEKLKKSVNLGTRISFSDVSATLADIFELQGTGKGESFWREIYAG
;
A
#
# COMPACT_ATOMS: atom_id res chain seq x y z
N MET A 1 -5.49 -13.81 -25.36
CA MET A 1 -4.53 -13.69 -24.23
C MET A 1 -5.23 -13.32 -22.92
N TYR A 2 -5.93 -12.18 -22.81
CA TYR A 2 -6.60 -11.82 -21.54
C TYR A 2 -7.62 -12.86 -21.08
N GLU A 3 -8.42 -13.41 -21.99
CA GLU A 3 -9.34 -14.51 -21.69
C GLU A 3 -8.62 -15.75 -21.12
N ILE A 4 -7.47 -16.12 -21.69
CA ILE A 4 -6.63 -17.22 -21.16
C ILE A 4 -6.17 -16.92 -19.73
N CYS A 5 -5.73 -15.69 -19.47
CA CYS A 5 -5.33 -15.28 -18.12
C CYS A 5 -6.52 -15.28 -17.14
N GLN A 6 -7.73 -14.96 -17.60
CA GLN A 6 -8.94 -15.02 -16.79
C GLN A 6 -9.32 -16.47 -16.47
N ILE A 7 -9.30 -17.38 -17.45
CA ILE A 7 -9.51 -18.82 -17.23
C ILE A 7 -8.47 -19.36 -16.24
N ALA A 8 -7.19 -19.02 -16.44
CA ALA A 8 -6.14 -19.43 -15.51
C ALA A 8 -6.36 -18.87 -14.09
N ARG A 9 -6.90 -17.65 -13.95
CA ARG A 9 -7.23 -17.09 -12.65
C ARG A 9 -8.33 -17.88 -11.94
N GLU A 10 -9.36 -18.29 -12.66
CA GLU A 10 -10.47 -19.12 -12.15
C GLU A 10 -9.98 -20.51 -11.74
N LEU A 11 -9.02 -21.09 -12.47
CA LEU A 11 -8.43 -22.40 -12.17
C LEU A 11 -7.47 -22.36 -10.97
N LEU A 12 -6.67 -21.31 -10.82
CA LEU A 12 -5.64 -21.20 -9.79
C LEU A 12 -6.25 -20.71 -8.46
N THR A 13 -7.11 -21.51 -7.86
CA THR A 13 -7.77 -21.21 -6.57
C THR A 13 -7.53 -22.35 -5.56
N GLY A 14 -7.95 -22.17 -4.29
CA GLY A 14 -7.78 -23.16 -3.24
C GLY A 14 -6.30 -23.46 -2.94
N GLU A 15 -5.92 -24.74 -2.93
CA GLU A 15 -4.54 -25.18 -2.68
C GLU A 15 -3.54 -24.69 -3.75
N ASN A 16 -4.02 -24.42 -4.97
CA ASN A 16 -3.21 -23.91 -6.08
C ASN A 16 -3.33 -22.40 -6.24
N ALA A 17 -3.80 -21.69 -5.21
CA ALA A 17 -3.99 -20.25 -5.25
C ALA A 17 -2.65 -19.53 -5.46
N VAL A 18 -2.51 -18.86 -6.59
CA VAL A 18 -1.45 -17.86 -6.80
C VAL A 18 -2.01 -16.47 -6.54
N ALA A 19 -1.21 -15.55 -6.00
CA ALA A 19 -1.68 -14.19 -5.72
C ALA A 19 -2.20 -13.47 -6.98
N ARG A 20 -1.55 -13.70 -8.13
CA ARG A 20 -1.84 -12.98 -9.37
C ARG A 20 -1.52 -13.79 -10.63
N VAL A 21 -2.40 -13.74 -11.61
CA VAL A 21 -2.11 -14.15 -12.99
C VAL A 21 -1.81 -12.92 -13.82
N ILE A 22 -0.69 -12.89 -14.55
CA ILE A 22 -0.23 -11.69 -15.26
C ILE A 22 -0.17 -11.96 -16.76
N ALA A 23 -0.93 -11.17 -17.54
CA ALA A 23 -0.80 -11.10 -18.97
C ALA A 23 0.46 -10.29 -19.34
N ARG A 24 1.42 -10.91 -20.02
CA ARG A 24 2.68 -10.28 -20.47
C ARG A 24 2.78 -10.28 -22.00
N PRO A 25 2.02 -9.44 -22.70
CA PRO A 25 2.12 -9.36 -24.15
C PRO A 25 3.46 -8.77 -24.58
N PHE A 26 3.99 -9.29 -25.67
CA PHE A 26 5.21 -8.81 -26.30
C PHE A 26 5.02 -8.71 -27.81
N VAL A 27 5.87 -7.91 -28.45
CA VAL A 27 5.98 -7.74 -29.90
C VAL A 27 7.45 -7.89 -30.31
N GLY A 28 7.70 -7.97 -31.62
CA GLY A 28 9.05 -8.11 -32.17
C GLY A 28 9.28 -9.47 -32.80
N LYS A 29 10.55 -9.78 -33.06
CA LYS A 29 11.00 -11.02 -33.71
C LYS A 29 12.12 -11.66 -32.89
N PRO A 30 12.50 -12.93 -33.14
CA PRO A 30 13.63 -13.56 -32.46
C PRO A 30 14.87 -12.64 -32.41
N GLY A 31 15.43 -12.48 -31.21
CA GLY A 31 16.54 -11.55 -30.95
C GLY A 31 16.15 -10.09 -30.65
N SER A 32 14.87 -9.72 -30.69
CA SER A 32 14.41 -8.33 -30.51
C SER A 32 13.00 -8.19 -29.91
N PHE A 33 12.62 -9.08 -28.98
CA PHE A 33 11.31 -9.01 -28.34
C PHE A 33 11.24 -7.84 -27.34
N LYS A 34 10.12 -7.10 -27.38
CA LYS A 34 9.80 -6.02 -26.44
C LYS A 34 8.43 -6.27 -25.81
N ARG A 35 8.38 -6.23 -24.48
CA ARG A 35 7.10 -6.23 -23.73
C ARG A 35 6.31 -4.98 -24.07
N THR A 36 5.01 -5.11 -24.29
CA THR A 36 4.13 -3.96 -24.51
C THR A 36 3.61 -3.41 -23.19
N ASP A 37 3.06 -2.20 -23.23
CA ASP A 37 2.31 -1.54 -22.16
C ASP A 37 0.97 -2.22 -21.81
N ARG A 38 0.45 -3.07 -22.70
CA ARG A 38 -0.79 -3.87 -22.54
C ARG A 38 -0.69 -4.99 -21.48
N ARG A 39 0.14 -4.82 -20.46
CA ARG A 39 0.17 -5.71 -19.29
C ARG A 39 -1.18 -5.63 -18.58
N LYS A 40 -1.72 -6.77 -18.16
CA LYS A 40 -2.90 -6.82 -17.29
C LYS A 40 -2.74 -7.86 -16.20
N ASP A 41 -3.06 -7.46 -14.98
CA ASP A 41 -2.87 -8.23 -13.77
C ASP A 41 -4.25 -8.69 -13.25
N PHE A 42 -4.39 -9.98 -12.96
CA PHE A 42 -5.61 -10.61 -12.46
C PHE A 42 -5.32 -11.11 -11.04
N SER A 43 -5.48 -10.23 -10.05
CA SER A 43 -5.25 -10.52 -8.63
C SER A 43 -6.44 -11.26 -8.01
N LEU A 44 -6.17 -12.06 -6.97
CA LEU A 44 -7.24 -12.52 -6.09
C LEU A 44 -7.80 -11.31 -5.31
N PRO A 45 -9.13 -11.12 -5.26
CA PRO A 45 -9.70 -10.14 -4.36
C PRO A 45 -9.47 -10.59 -2.91
N PRO A 46 -9.39 -9.65 -1.95
CA PRO A 46 -9.47 -9.97 -0.53
C PRO A 46 -10.63 -10.95 -0.26
N PRO A 47 -10.44 -11.99 0.57
CA PRO A 47 -11.44 -13.05 0.75
C PRO A 47 -12.69 -12.59 1.50
N GLU A 48 -12.57 -11.51 2.28
CA GLU A 48 -13.65 -10.94 3.09
C GLU A 48 -13.81 -9.44 2.79
N GLU A 49 -14.78 -8.80 3.43
CA GLU A 49 -14.91 -7.34 3.43
C GLU A 49 -13.72 -6.68 4.15
N THR A 50 -13.14 -5.66 3.53
CA THR A 50 -12.04 -4.87 4.07
C THR A 50 -12.53 -3.51 4.57
N ILE A 51 -11.70 -2.81 5.34
CA ILE A 51 -11.99 -1.42 5.72
C ILE A 51 -12.18 -0.52 4.49
N LEU A 52 -11.48 -0.78 3.38
CA LEU A 52 -11.63 0.00 2.15
C LEU A 52 -13.04 -0.16 1.56
N ASP A 53 -13.60 -1.37 1.58
CA ASP A 53 -14.98 -1.61 1.14
C ASP A 53 -15.98 -0.85 2.03
N ILE A 54 -15.77 -0.87 3.35
CA ILE A 54 -16.63 -0.19 4.33
C ILE A 54 -16.59 1.33 4.10
N LEU A 55 -15.40 1.91 3.96
CA LEU A 55 -15.21 3.34 3.67
C LEU A 55 -15.94 3.74 2.39
N GLN A 56 -15.71 3.00 1.31
CA GLN A 56 -16.37 3.25 0.02
C GLN A 56 -17.90 3.17 0.13
N LYS A 57 -18.45 2.15 0.81
CA LYS A 57 -19.90 2.01 1.03
C LYS A 57 -20.51 3.16 1.82
N LYS A 58 -19.73 3.82 2.65
CA LYS A 58 -20.13 4.99 3.44
C LYS A 58 -19.88 6.32 2.72
N GLY A 59 -19.48 6.27 1.45
CA GLY A 59 -19.22 7.46 0.64
C GLY A 59 -17.88 8.13 0.93
N VAL A 60 -17.01 7.51 1.74
CA VAL A 60 -15.66 8.01 1.98
C VAL A 60 -14.81 7.74 0.74
N LYS A 61 -14.14 8.79 0.24
CA LYS A 61 -13.20 8.65 -0.87
C LYS A 61 -11.99 7.84 -0.45
N VAL A 62 -11.55 6.92 -1.31
CA VAL A 62 -10.35 6.11 -1.12
C VAL A 62 -9.48 6.22 -2.37
N VAL A 63 -8.41 6.99 -2.27
CA VAL A 63 -7.44 7.17 -3.34
C VAL A 63 -6.27 6.20 -3.14
N GLY A 64 -6.14 5.23 -4.03
CA GLY A 64 -5.02 4.30 -4.06
C GLY A 64 -3.89 4.81 -4.95
N ILE A 65 -2.67 4.94 -4.42
CA ILE A 65 -1.48 5.36 -5.17
C ILE A 65 -0.51 4.16 -5.28
N GLY A 66 0.00 3.94 -6.48
CA GLY A 66 0.93 2.85 -6.78
C GLY A 66 0.22 1.50 -6.93
N LYS A 67 0.60 0.50 -6.13
CA LYS A 67 0.09 -0.87 -6.24
C LYS A 67 -1.20 -1.17 -5.50
N ILE A 68 -1.75 -0.21 -4.77
CA ILE A 68 -2.94 -0.41 -3.92
C ILE A 68 -4.12 -1.01 -4.70
N GLN A 69 -4.47 -0.47 -5.87
CA GLN A 69 -5.56 -1.06 -6.68
C GLN A 69 -5.29 -2.52 -7.04
N ASP A 70 -4.06 -2.85 -7.44
CA ASP A 70 -3.73 -4.22 -7.83
C ASP A 70 -3.73 -5.18 -6.62
N LEU A 71 -3.32 -4.71 -5.44
CA LEU A 71 -3.27 -5.48 -4.19
C LEU A 71 -4.68 -5.84 -3.68
N PHE A 72 -5.63 -4.92 -3.86
CA PHE A 72 -7.02 -5.12 -3.42
C PHE A 72 -7.95 -5.53 -4.56
N ALA A 73 -7.43 -5.84 -5.75
CA ALA A 73 -8.20 -6.13 -6.97
C ALA A 73 -9.28 -5.05 -7.27
N GLY A 74 -8.98 -3.79 -6.94
CA GLY A 74 -9.87 -2.63 -7.08
C GLY A 74 -10.98 -2.52 -6.04
N ARG A 75 -11.10 -3.46 -5.10
CA ARG A 75 -12.12 -3.41 -4.04
C ARG A 75 -11.91 -2.24 -3.09
N GLY A 76 -12.97 -1.50 -2.81
CA GLY A 76 -12.94 -0.36 -1.89
C GLY A 76 -12.17 0.87 -2.39
N ILE A 77 -11.69 0.89 -3.64
CA ILE A 77 -10.93 2.01 -4.21
C ILE A 77 -11.86 2.89 -5.06
N THR A 78 -11.92 4.19 -4.77
CA THR A 78 -12.72 5.15 -5.56
C THR A 78 -11.94 5.79 -6.69
N ARG A 79 -10.63 6.02 -6.49
CA ARG A 79 -9.70 6.57 -7.48
C ARG A 79 -8.37 5.84 -7.37
N SER A 80 -7.76 5.53 -8.51
CA SER A 80 -6.44 4.88 -8.55
C SER A 80 -5.47 5.71 -9.37
N ILE A 81 -4.25 5.85 -8.86
CA ILE A 81 -3.17 6.58 -9.49
C ILE A 81 -1.96 5.64 -9.61
N HIS A 82 -1.66 5.21 -10.84
CA HIS A 82 -0.52 4.33 -11.10
C HIS A 82 0.80 5.09 -11.03
N THR A 83 1.84 4.43 -10.51
CA THR A 83 3.19 4.99 -10.38
C THR A 83 4.22 4.13 -11.08
N VAL A 84 5.35 4.73 -11.45
CA VAL A 84 6.48 4.02 -12.09
C VAL A 84 7.59 3.63 -11.11
N ASP A 85 7.83 4.45 -10.09
CA ASP A 85 8.83 4.27 -9.04
C ASP A 85 8.37 5.01 -7.76
N ASN A 86 9.19 4.96 -6.71
CA ASN A 86 8.92 5.61 -5.43
C ASN A 86 8.90 7.15 -5.52
N GLN A 87 9.73 7.76 -6.36
CA GLN A 87 9.76 9.22 -6.49
C GLN A 87 8.46 9.73 -7.12
N ASP A 88 8.03 9.12 -8.23
CA ASP A 88 6.75 9.42 -8.88
C ASP A 88 5.57 9.17 -7.93
N ALA A 89 5.67 8.15 -7.06
CA ALA A 89 4.66 7.90 -6.03
C ALA A 89 4.59 9.01 -4.98
N MET A 90 5.73 9.52 -4.52
CA MET A 90 5.79 10.66 -3.59
C MET A 90 5.28 11.95 -4.25
N ASP A 91 5.67 12.23 -5.49
CA ASP A 91 5.17 13.39 -6.25
C ASP A 91 3.64 13.36 -6.38
N LYS A 92 3.09 12.18 -6.67
CA LYS A 92 1.62 11.96 -6.75
C LYS A 92 0.93 12.05 -5.41
N LEU A 93 1.57 11.62 -4.32
CA LEU A 93 1.04 11.83 -2.97
C LEU A 93 0.90 13.33 -2.68
N THR A 94 1.95 14.09 -2.89
CA THR A 94 1.97 15.55 -2.73
C THR A 94 0.89 16.23 -3.58
N GLN A 95 0.72 15.82 -4.84
CA GLN A 95 -0.36 16.33 -5.69
C GLN A 95 -1.74 15.97 -5.12
N THR A 96 -1.92 14.72 -4.68
CA THR A 96 -3.21 14.24 -4.17
C THR A 96 -3.60 14.96 -2.87
N LEU A 97 -2.64 15.24 -1.98
CA LEU A 97 -2.85 16.03 -0.76
C LEU A 97 -3.35 17.46 -1.06
N LYS A 98 -2.89 18.06 -2.17
CA LYS A 98 -3.36 19.39 -2.60
C LYS A 98 -4.80 19.35 -3.14
N GLU A 99 -5.15 18.26 -3.85
CA GLU A 99 -6.44 18.06 -4.53
C GLU A 99 -7.57 17.60 -3.60
N GLU A 100 -7.31 16.59 -2.77
CA GLU A 100 -8.34 15.96 -1.93
C GLU A 100 -8.47 16.72 -0.60
N LYS A 101 -9.72 16.82 -0.10
CA LYS A 101 -10.04 17.54 1.15
C LYS A 101 -10.52 16.62 2.27
N GLU A 102 -10.91 15.41 1.93
CA GLU A 102 -11.45 14.42 2.85
C GLU A 102 -11.30 13.02 2.25
N GLY A 103 -11.16 12.02 3.12
CA GLY A 103 -11.08 10.61 2.75
C GLY A 103 -9.75 9.97 3.12
N LEU A 104 -9.46 8.83 2.52
CA LEU A 104 -8.25 8.05 2.72
C LEU A 104 -7.37 8.12 1.47
N ILE A 105 -6.14 8.61 1.62
CA ILE A 105 -5.08 8.41 0.63
C ILE A 105 -4.24 7.23 1.10
N PHE A 106 -4.22 6.16 0.32
CA PHE A 106 -3.43 4.96 0.61
C PHE A 106 -2.36 4.79 -0.48
N ILE A 107 -1.09 4.89 -0.09
CA ILE A 107 0.06 4.78 -0.97
C ILE A 107 0.88 3.52 -0.68
N ASN A 108 1.45 2.91 -1.72
CA ASN A 108 2.47 1.88 -1.60
C ASN A 108 3.74 2.28 -2.37
N LEU A 109 4.88 2.30 -1.67
CA LEU A 109 6.22 2.58 -2.20
C LEU A 109 6.94 1.25 -2.47
N VAL A 110 6.77 0.73 -3.68
CA VAL A 110 7.08 -0.67 -4.01
C VAL A 110 8.56 -0.95 -4.26
N ASP A 111 9.40 0.06 -4.52
CA ASP A 111 10.79 -0.19 -4.96
C ASP A 111 11.65 -0.82 -3.86
N PHE A 112 11.31 -0.57 -2.58
CA PHE A 112 11.93 -1.23 -1.43
C PHE A 112 11.88 -2.75 -1.54
N ASP A 113 10.78 -3.28 -2.05
CA ASP A 113 10.60 -4.72 -2.28
C ASP A 113 11.14 -5.15 -3.66
N MET A 114 10.62 -4.52 -4.73
CA MET A 114 10.78 -5.00 -6.10
C MET A 114 12.12 -4.66 -6.76
N VAL A 115 12.76 -3.56 -6.33
CA VAL A 115 13.99 -3.06 -6.96
C VAL A 115 15.20 -3.39 -6.10
N TRP A 116 15.09 -3.24 -4.78
CA TRP A 116 16.24 -3.39 -3.89
C TRP A 116 16.20 -4.64 -3.00
N GLY A 117 15.10 -4.89 -2.29
CA GLY A 117 14.95 -6.01 -1.35
C GLY A 117 15.19 -7.37 -1.99
N HIS A 118 14.34 -7.78 -2.95
CA HIS A 118 14.49 -9.07 -3.66
C HIS A 118 15.79 -9.22 -4.46
N ARG A 119 16.54 -8.12 -4.67
CA ARG A 119 17.81 -8.11 -5.40
C ARG A 119 19.03 -8.03 -4.49
N ASN A 120 18.83 -8.00 -3.17
CA ASN A 120 19.88 -7.86 -2.18
C ASN A 120 20.80 -6.65 -2.44
N ASP A 121 20.20 -5.55 -2.90
CA ASP A 121 20.90 -4.29 -3.15
C ASP A 121 20.84 -3.39 -1.92
N VAL A 122 21.76 -3.61 -0.99
CA VAL A 122 21.85 -2.86 0.26
C VAL A 122 22.04 -1.35 0.02
N GLN A 123 22.86 -0.97 -0.96
CA GLN A 123 23.17 0.44 -1.22
C GLN A 123 21.96 1.15 -1.84
N GLY A 124 21.29 0.51 -2.80
CA GLY A 124 20.04 1.02 -3.37
C GLY A 124 18.93 1.13 -2.33
N PHE A 125 18.79 0.13 -1.45
CA PHE A 125 17.80 0.16 -0.37
C PHE A 125 18.05 1.33 0.58
N ALA A 126 19.28 1.48 1.08
CA ALA A 126 19.66 2.57 1.96
C ALA A 126 19.43 3.94 1.29
N LYS A 127 19.80 4.07 0.02
CA LYS A 127 19.57 5.30 -0.73
C LYS A 127 18.07 5.62 -0.86
N GLY A 128 17.25 4.61 -1.17
CA GLY A 128 15.79 4.75 -1.23
C GLY A 128 15.19 5.23 0.09
N LEU A 129 15.71 4.78 1.24
CA LEU A 129 15.26 5.24 2.56
C LEU A 129 15.60 6.72 2.79
N GLU A 130 16.81 7.15 2.44
CA GLU A 130 17.19 8.57 2.51
C GLU A 130 16.34 9.45 1.57
N ASP A 131 16.01 8.94 0.38
CA ASP A 131 15.20 9.65 -0.61
C ASP A 131 13.76 9.80 -0.12
N PHE A 132 13.18 8.74 0.46
CA PHE A 132 11.88 8.78 1.13
C PHE A 132 11.86 9.78 2.30
N ASP A 133 12.88 9.74 3.17
CA ASP A 133 13.00 10.63 4.33
C ASP A 133 13.00 12.11 3.90
N ARG A 134 13.75 12.47 2.86
CA ARG A 134 13.72 13.83 2.31
C ARG A 134 12.37 14.20 1.68
N GLY A 135 11.74 13.26 0.98
CA GLY A 135 10.41 13.48 0.40
C GLY A 135 9.32 13.66 1.47
N LEU A 136 9.53 13.13 2.67
CA LEU A 136 8.60 13.25 3.78
C LEU A 136 8.47 14.70 4.28
N GLU A 137 9.52 15.53 4.16
CA GLU A 137 9.47 16.94 4.55
C GLU A 137 8.32 17.69 3.82
N GLU A 138 8.21 17.53 2.49
CA GLU A 138 7.15 18.18 1.72
C GLU A 138 5.75 17.64 2.09
N VAL A 139 5.64 16.34 2.39
CA VAL A 139 4.38 15.73 2.83
C VAL A 139 3.93 16.34 4.15
N LEU A 140 4.85 16.49 5.12
CA LEU A 140 4.55 17.04 6.43
C LEU A 140 4.09 18.50 6.35
N ASP A 141 4.69 19.31 5.46
CA ASP A 141 4.30 20.71 5.24
C ASP A 141 2.91 20.86 4.63
N LEU A 142 2.38 19.82 3.99
CA LEU A 142 1.05 19.82 3.36
C LEU A 142 -0.06 19.30 4.27
N LEU A 143 0.28 18.65 5.38
CA LEU A 143 -0.72 18.12 6.30
C LEU A 143 -1.53 19.26 6.94
N GLN A 144 -2.85 19.10 6.92
CA GLN A 144 -3.78 20.00 7.57
C GLN A 144 -3.99 19.61 9.04
N THR A 145 -4.62 20.50 9.79
CA THR A 145 -4.82 20.34 11.24
C THR A 145 -5.48 19.02 11.65
N TYR A 146 -6.39 18.48 10.84
CA TYR A 146 -7.12 17.25 11.14
C TYR A 146 -6.59 16.02 10.39
N ASP A 147 -5.53 16.18 9.59
CA ASP A 147 -4.94 15.06 8.88
C ASP A 147 -4.17 14.15 9.84
N VAL A 148 -4.22 12.86 9.54
CA VAL A 148 -3.47 11.82 10.24
C VAL A 148 -2.64 11.05 9.23
N LEU A 149 -1.32 11.11 9.39
CA LEU A 149 -0.36 10.33 8.62
C LEU A 149 -0.01 9.07 9.39
N ILE A 150 -0.15 7.91 8.73
CA ILE A 150 0.28 6.60 9.25
C ILE A 150 1.34 6.03 8.30
N ILE A 151 2.53 5.75 8.83
CA ILE A 151 3.63 5.11 8.08
C ILE A 151 3.87 3.72 8.66
N THR A 152 3.85 2.71 7.80
CA THR A 152 4.10 1.31 8.17
C THR A 152 4.64 0.50 6.98
N ALA A 153 4.91 -0.79 7.19
CA ALA A 153 5.26 -1.75 6.15
C ALA A 153 4.34 -2.99 6.28
N ASP A 154 4.39 -3.88 5.31
CA ASP A 154 3.59 -5.11 5.23
C ASP A 154 4.39 -6.39 5.51
N HIS A 155 5.71 -6.34 5.37
CA HIS A 155 6.64 -7.40 5.76
C HIS A 155 8.09 -6.87 5.73
N GLY A 156 9.06 -7.75 6.03
CA GLY A 156 10.47 -7.48 5.78
C GLY A 156 10.91 -7.95 4.39
N CYS A 157 12.01 -7.40 3.90
CA CYS A 157 12.74 -7.92 2.74
C CYS A 157 14.23 -7.55 2.90
N ASP A 158 14.90 -8.21 3.85
CA ASP A 158 16.26 -7.88 4.26
C ASP A 158 17.29 -8.12 3.12
N PRO A 159 17.86 -7.05 2.52
CA PRO A 159 18.78 -7.15 1.39
C PRO A 159 20.18 -7.65 1.79
N THR A 160 20.42 -7.88 3.08
CA THR A 160 21.71 -8.38 3.60
C THR A 160 21.74 -9.90 3.75
N THR A 161 20.59 -10.57 3.55
CA THR A 161 20.50 -12.02 3.63
C THR A 161 20.75 -12.68 2.26
N PRO A 162 21.12 -13.98 2.21
CA PRO A 162 21.21 -14.71 0.95
C PRO A 162 19.86 -15.00 0.28
N SER A 163 18.74 -14.80 1.01
CA SER A 163 17.39 -15.03 0.49
C SER A 163 17.08 -14.04 -0.63
N THR A 164 16.24 -14.44 -1.59
CA THR A 164 15.59 -13.51 -2.52
C THR A 164 14.08 -13.48 -2.27
N ASP A 165 13.63 -13.98 -1.13
CA ASP A 165 12.24 -14.00 -0.68
C ASP A 165 12.08 -13.07 0.53
N HIS A 166 10.84 -12.78 0.90
CA HIS A 166 10.52 -11.92 2.05
C HIS A 166 11.03 -12.50 3.37
N SER A 167 11.29 -11.60 4.32
CA SER A 167 11.66 -11.92 5.70
C SER A 167 10.48 -11.67 6.64
N ARG A 168 10.33 -12.55 7.64
CA ARG A 168 9.28 -12.44 8.65
C ARG A 168 9.74 -11.51 9.77
N GLU A 169 9.40 -10.24 9.64
CA GLU A 169 9.85 -9.19 10.56
C GLU A 169 8.67 -8.43 11.19
N TYR A 170 8.96 -7.73 12.29
CA TYR A 170 8.11 -6.65 12.75
C TYR A 170 8.19 -5.49 11.75
N VAL A 171 7.10 -4.72 11.65
CA VAL A 171 7.03 -3.52 10.80
C VAL A 171 6.93 -2.28 11.68
N PRO A 172 7.50 -1.14 11.27
CA PRO A 172 7.35 0.10 12.01
C PRO A 172 5.88 0.56 11.99
N LEU A 173 5.46 1.29 13.01
CA LEU A 173 4.19 2.02 13.01
C LEU A 173 4.46 3.42 13.56
N LEU A 174 4.40 4.42 12.68
CA LEU A 174 4.50 5.83 13.04
C LEU A 174 3.17 6.49 12.73
N VAL A 175 2.67 7.27 13.69
CA VAL A 175 1.41 8.00 13.54
C VAL A 175 1.66 9.47 13.89
N PHE A 176 1.30 10.36 12.98
CA PHE A 176 1.59 11.79 13.08
C PHE A 176 0.36 12.60 12.69
N GLY A 177 0.15 13.73 13.37
CA GLY A 177 -0.94 14.68 13.11
C GLY A 177 -0.99 15.76 14.18
N GLU A 178 -1.52 16.94 13.82
CA GLU A 178 -1.54 18.10 14.73
C GLU A 178 -2.46 17.87 15.95
N LYS A 179 -3.60 17.18 15.75
CA LYS A 179 -4.58 16.85 16.79
C LYS A 179 -4.28 15.57 17.56
N LEU A 180 -3.09 15.00 17.37
CA LEU A 180 -2.66 13.82 18.10
C LEU A 180 -1.81 14.22 19.32
N LYS A 181 -1.90 13.39 20.36
CA LYS A 181 -1.01 13.47 21.53
C LYS A 181 0.43 13.25 21.06
N LYS A 182 1.34 14.09 21.56
CA LYS A 182 2.77 13.99 21.24
C LYS A 182 3.43 12.87 22.03
N SER A 183 4.38 12.19 21.39
CA SER A 183 5.27 11.21 22.02
C SER A 183 4.57 10.04 22.73
N VAL A 184 3.45 9.56 22.18
CA VAL A 184 2.77 8.35 22.68
C VAL A 184 3.52 7.10 22.19
N ASN A 185 3.91 6.24 23.12
CA ASN A 185 4.41 4.91 22.79
C ASN A 185 3.23 3.94 22.68
N LEU A 186 2.90 3.53 21.45
CA LEU A 186 1.83 2.58 21.14
C LEU A 186 2.17 1.12 21.53
N GLY A 187 3.41 0.86 21.96
CA GLY A 187 3.93 -0.47 22.18
C GLY A 187 3.97 -1.31 20.91
N THR A 188 4.14 -2.61 21.08
CA THR A 188 4.04 -3.57 19.97
C THR A 188 2.59 -3.90 19.72
N ARG A 189 2.11 -3.64 18.50
CA ARG A 189 0.76 -4.05 18.08
C ARG A 189 0.70 -5.54 17.79
N ILE A 190 -0.44 -6.16 18.11
CA ILE A 190 -0.63 -7.61 17.96
C ILE A 190 -0.89 -7.98 16.50
N SER A 191 -1.53 -7.09 15.74
CA SER A 191 -1.91 -7.32 14.34
C SER A 191 -1.83 -6.05 13.50
N PHE A 192 -1.54 -6.20 12.21
CA PHE A 192 -1.69 -5.12 11.23
C PHE A 192 -3.14 -4.63 11.11
N SER A 193 -4.10 -5.49 11.51
CA SER A 193 -5.52 -5.14 11.53
C SER A 193 -5.82 -3.97 12.47
N ASP A 194 -4.94 -3.64 13.41
CA ASP A 194 -5.08 -2.49 14.31
C ASP A 194 -5.11 -1.16 13.55
N VAL A 195 -4.41 -1.05 12.41
CA VAL A 195 -4.51 0.12 11.53
C VAL A 195 -5.90 0.22 10.91
N SER A 196 -6.43 -0.91 10.41
CA SER A 196 -7.80 -0.99 9.89
C SER A 196 -8.86 -0.64 10.95
N ALA A 197 -8.69 -1.12 12.19
CA ALA A 197 -9.57 -0.79 13.30
C ALA A 197 -9.49 0.70 13.66
N THR A 198 -8.29 1.28 13.66
CA THR A 198 -8.08 2.72 13.91
C THR A 198 -8.70 3.58 12.81
N LEU A 199 -8.57 3.18 11.54
CA LEU A 199 -9.26 3.87 10.43
C LEU A 199 -10.78 3.87 10.63
N ALA A 200 -11.37 2.75 11.06
CA ALA A 200 -12.79 2.70 11.35
C ALA A 200 -13.19 3.72 12.42
N ASP A 201 -12.41 3.83 13.51
CA ASP A 201 -12.64 4.82 14.57
C ASP A 201 -12.47 6.27 14.09
N ILE A 202 -11.46 6.56 13.26
CA ILE A 202 -11.22 7.90 12.69
C ILE A 202 -12.42 8.38 11.87
N PHE A 203 -13.02 7.49 11.07
CA PHE A 203 -14.18 7.81 10.26
C PHE A 203 -15.52 7.58 10.97
N GLU A 204 -15.50 7.27 12.27
CA GLU A 204 -16.69 6.99 13.08
C GLU A 204 -17.58 5.87 12.51
N LEU A 205 -16.95 4.80 11.99
CA LEU A 205 -17.60 3.67 11.36
C LEU A 205 -17.45 2.38 12.17
N GLN A 206 -18.36 1.45 11.95
CA GLN A 206 -18.16 0.06 12.37
C GLN A 206 -17.14 -0.60 11.43
N GLY A 207 -16.01 -1.06 11.97
CA GLY A 207 -14.95 -1.74 11.22
C GLY A 207 -15.26 -3.21 10.91
N THR A 208 -14.23 -3.95 10.49
CA THR A 208 -14.31 -5.38 10.13
C THR A 208 -14.47 -6.33 11.33
N GLY A 209 -14.43 -5.81 12.56
CA GLY A 209 -14.39 -6.60 13.78
C GLY A 209 -13.05 -7.28 14.05
N LYS A 210 -12.00 -6.97 13.27
CA LYS A 210 -10.64 -7.47 13.43
C LYS A 210 -9.69 -6.35 13.84
N GLY A 211 -8.73 -6.67 14.72
CA GLY A 211 -7.76 -5.72 15.26
C GLY A 211 -8.30 -4.88 16.42
N GLU A 212 -7.39 -4.22 17.11
CA GLU A 212 -7.68 -3.32 18.22
C GLU A 212 -7.24 -1.90 17.86
N SER A 213 -8.20 -0.98 17.80
CA SER A 213 -7.94 0.42 17.49
C SER A 213 -7.08 1.06 18.59
N PHE A 214 -6.08 1.85 18.17
CA PHE A 214 -5.29 2.70 19.05
C PHE A 214 -5.75 4.16 19.03
N TRP A 215 -6.87 4.48 18.38
CA TRP A 215 -7.32 5.88 18.18
C TRP A 215 -7.49 6.64 19.51
N ARG A 216 -8.11 6.00 20.51
CA ARG A 216 -8.32 6.60 21.84
C ARG A 216 -7.01 6.86 22.60
N GLU A 217 -5.97 6.09 22.29
CA GLU A 217 -4.65 6.26 22.90
C GLU A 217 -4.02 7.57 22.42
N ILE A 218 -4.22 7.92 21.14
CA ILE A 218 -3.50 9.02 20.47
C ILE A 218 -4.32 10.28 20.23
N TYR A 219 -5.66 10.22 20.17
CA TYR A 219 -6.47 11.42 19.88
C TYR A 219 -6.50 12.40 21.05
N ALA A 220 -6.21 13.67 20.81
CA ALA A 220 -6.10 14.70 21.87
C ALA A 220 -7.40 15.48 22.15
N GLY A 221 -8.46 15.27 21.38
CA GLY A 221 -9.70 16.08 21.42
C GLY A 221 -9.57 17.39 20.65
#